data_AF-A0A3B5KY09-F1
#
_entry.id   AF-A0A3B5KY09-F1
#
_cell.length_a   1.000
_cell.length_b   1.000
_cell.length_c   1.000
_cell.angle_alpha   90.00
_cell.angle_beta   90.00
_cell.angle_gamma   90.00
#
_symmetry.space_group_name_H-M   'P 1'
#
loop_
_entity.id
_entity.type
_entity.pdbx_description
1 polymer ?
#
loop_
_entity_poly.entity_id
_entity_poly.type
_entity_poly.pdbx_seq_one_letter_code
_entity_poly.pdbx_strand_id
1 'polypeptide(L)'
;MASQLKEPLEDPKKQSFWMPGNYARTVQRTDRSFQACNDVTACFLERAKVEKQYGQQLSQWSSKWKVVMDSRPVYGSLMRAWQCFFASTERLAALHSSIAQSLVAEEGERVKTWQKETFPKKLCCGFKESYDNKTSFSRAQKPWTKKLNKLEKVRLAFHKACQKEQAALEKEKQANDNPALSEEKKLKMAEAKQRARERYEKALEEVTSYTPRYMEEMEAIFEQSQEEERKRISFLKQVFLSIHRHLDITNNESVKAVYSELHQTLMSIDEQDDLKWWRSNEGPGMPTDWPKIQVPADERRGVRSAYKVGPVGEV
;
A
#
# COMPACT_ATOMS: atom_id res chain seq x y z
N MET A 1 24.67 1.18 -34.06
CA MET A 1 23.34 1.14 -34.71
C MET A 1 22.72 2.51 -34.55
N ALA A 2 22.56 3.26 -35.64
CA ALA A 2 21.94 4.58 -35.61
C ALA A 2 20.48 4.44 -35.17
N SER A 3 20.10 5.14 -34.10
CA SER A 3 18.71 5.22 -33.67
C SER A 3 17.89 5.86 -34.79
N GLN A 4 17.01 5.08 -35.42
CA GLN A 4 15.98 5.60 -36.30
C GLN A 4 15.17 6.64 -35.50
N LEU A 5 15.30 7.91 -35.89
CA LEU A 5 14.40 8.97 -35.47
C LEU A 5 12.99 8.56 -35.92
N LYS A 6 12.20 8.01 -34.98
CA LYS A 6 10.78 7.77 -35.22
C LYS A 6 10.14 9.11 -35.60
N GLU A 7 9.49 9.16 -36.75
CA GLU A 7 8.59 10.26 -37.07
C GLU A 7 7.64 10.50 -35.88
N PRO A 8 7.38 11.76 -35.50
CA PRO A 8 6.51 12.04 -34.37
C PRO A 8 5.16 11.37 -34.62
N LEU A 9 4.75 10.50 -33.69
CA LEU A 9 3.42 9.88 -33.73
C LEU A 9 2.38 10.99 -33.84
N GLU A 10 1.57 10.95 -34.90
CA GLU A 10 0.43 11.87 -35.03
C GLU A 10 -0.50 11.70 -33.81
N ASP A 11 -1.02 12.82 -33.29
CA ASP A 11 -2.02 12.84 -32.22
C ASP A 11 -3.41 13.17 -32.81
N PRO A 12 -4.05 12.21 -33.50
CA PRO A 12 -5.32 12.44 -34.19
C PRO A 12 -6.45 12.80 -33.20
N LYS A 13 -6.32 12.39 -31.94
CA LYS A 13 -7.30 12.67 -30.88
C LYS A 13 -7.01 13.97 -30.12
N LYS A 14 -5.92 14.68 -30.43
CA LYS A 14 -5.48 15.91 -29.74
C LYS A 14 -5.42 15.74 -28.22
N GLN A 15 -4.95 14.58 -27.75
CA GLN A 15 -4.85 14.22 -26.33
C GLN A 15 -3.49 14.54 -25.70
N SER A 16 -2.53 14.99 -26.49
CA SER A 16 -1.19 15.39 -26.04
C SER A 16 -1.28 16.46 -24.96
N PHE A 17 -0.38 16.38 -23.97
CA PHE A 17 -0.24 17.36 -22.88
C PHE A 17 -0.12 18.79 -23.40
N TRP A 18 0.54 18.96 -24.55
CA TRP A 18 0.80 20.25 -25.18
C TRP A 18 -0.47 20.93 -25.74
N MET A 19 -1.55 20.18 -25.93
CA MET A 19 -2.81 20.72 -26.42
C MET A 19 -3.57 21.48 -25.31
N PRO A 20 -4.32 22.54 -25.67
CA PRO A 20 -5.08 23.32 -24.71
C PRO A 20 -5.95 22.46 -23.76
N GLY A 21 -5.76 22.64 -22.45
CA GLY A 21 -6.53 21.98 -21.39
C GLY A 21 -6.07 20.58 -20.97
N ASN A 22 -5.18 19.91 -21.73
CA ASN A 22 -4.81 18.52 -21.44
C ASN A 22 -3.88 18.35 -20.22
N TYR A 23 -3.29 19.43 -19.71
CA TYR A 23 -2.62 19.46 -18.41
C TYR A 23 -3.55 19.10 -17.23
N ALA A 24 -4.88 19.09 -17.45
CA ALA A 24 -5.86 18.70 -16.45
C ALA A 24 -5.60 17.32 -15.84
N ARG A 25 -5.00 16.38 -16.60
CA ARG A 25 -4.62 15.06 -16.06
C ARG A 25 -3.57 15.18 -14.96
N THR A 26 -2.58 16.05 -15.13
CA THR A 26 -1.55 16.35 -14.13
C THR A 26 -2.17 17.00 -12.90
N VAL A 27 -3.08 17.96 -13.09
CA VAL A 27 -3.80 18.63 -11.98
C VAL A 27 -4.65 17.65 -11.17
N GLN A 28 -5.36 16.72 -11.84
CA GLN A 28 -6.19 15.72 -11.18
C GLN A 28 -5.38 14.66 -10.43
N ARG A 29 -4.06 14.56 -10.67
CA ARG A 29 -3.22 13.54 -10.04
C ARG A 29 -3.20 13.72 -8.52
N THR A 30 -3.13 14.95 -8.00
CA THR A 30 -3.12 15.22 -6.55
C THR A 30 -4.36 14.63 -5.86
N ASP A 31 -5.57 14.88 -6.38
CA ASP A 31 -6.81 14.33 -5.81
C ASP A 31 -6.84 12.79 -5.86
N ARG A 32 -6.39 12.20 -6.97
CA ARG A 32 -6.29 10.74 -7.12
C ARG A 32 -5.24 10.14 -6.18
N SER A 33 -4.12 10.84 -5.99
CA SER A 33 -3.03 10.45 -5.09
C SER A 33 -3.48 10.46 -3.64
N PHE A 34 -4.26 11.47 -3.23
CA PHE A 34 -4.89 11.49 -1.91
C PHE A 34 -5.83 10.30 -1.71
N GLN A 35 -6.70 10.02 -2.68
CA GLN A 35 -7.61 8.87 -2.62
C GLN A 35 -6.86 7.54 -2.55
N ALA A 36 -5.82 7.37 -3.38
CA ALA A 36 -5.00 6.16 -3.35
C ALA A 36 -4.36 5.92 -1.98
N CYS A 37 -3.94 6.97 -1.27
CA CYS A 37 -3.45 6.84 0.10
C CYS A 37 -4.55 6.38 1.07
N ASN A 38 -5.81 6.84 0.91
CA ASN A 38 -6.94 6.33 1.71
C ASN A 38 -7.19 4.84 1.43
N ASP A 39 -7.15 4.44 0.16
CA ASP A 39 -7.37 3.04 -0.24
C ASP A 39 -6.27 2.13 0.31
N VAL A 40 -5.01 2.59 0.28
CA VAL A 40 -3.86 1.90 0.88
C VAL A 40 -4.05 1.74 2.39
N THR A 41 -4.43 2.81 3.11
CA THR A 41 -4.70 2.73 4.55
C THR A 41 -5.85 1.77 4.85
N ALA A 42 -6.96 1.86 4.11
CA ALA A 42 -8.12 0.98 4.29
C ALA A 42 -7.74 -0.50 4.12
N CYS A 43 -6.99 -0.82 3.06
CA CYS A 43 -6.48 -2.16 2.78
C CYS A 43 -5.69 -2.74 3.97
N PHE A 44 -4.76 -1.97 4.56
CA PHE A 44 -3.96 -2.46 5.67
C PHE A 44 -4.71 -2.49 7.01
N LEU A 45 -5.69 -1.60 7.22
CA LEU A 45 -6.58 -1.69 8.37
C LEU A 45 -7.47 -2.93 8.29
N GLU A 46 -7.89 -3.35 7.10
CA GLU A 46 -8.57 -4.63 6.91
C GLU A 46 -7.64 -5.81 7.21
N ARG A 47 -6.39 -5.78 6.74
CA ARG A 47 -5.39 -6.78 7.13
C ARG A 47 -5.18 -6.84 8.64
N ALA A 48 -5.09 -5.70 9.32
CA ALA A 48 -4.95 -5.65 10.77
C ALA A 48 -6.13 -6.29 11.51
N LYS A 49 -7.36 -6.18 10.97
CA LYS A 49 -8.53 -6.88 11.54
C LYS A 49 -8.39 -8.39 11.45
N VAL A 50 -7.85 -8.91 10.35
CA VAL A 50 -7.59 -10.36 10.20
C VAL A 50 -6.60 -10.84 11.26
N GLU A 51 -5.47 -10.16 11.43
CA GLU A 51 -4.46 -10.48 12.44
C GLU A 51 -5.06 -10.46 13.85
N LYS A 52 -5.85 -9.41 14.16
CA LYS A 52 -6.53 -9.28 15.45
C LYS A 52 -7.52 -10.42 15.70
N GLN A 53 -8.32 -10.79 14.70
CA GLN A 53 -9.30 -11.86 14.82
C GLN A 53 -8.61 -13.22 15.05
N TYR A 54 -7.52 -13.50 14.34
CA TYR A 54 -6.75 -14.71 14.56
C TYR A 54 -6.19 -14.79 15.98
N GLY A 55 -5.55 -13.72 16.45
CA GLY A 55 -5.07 -13.64 17.84
C GLY A 55 -6.19 -13.85 18.87
N GLN A 56 -7.36 -13.22 18.66
CA GLN A 56 -8.52 -13.41 19.55
C GLN A 56 -9.02 -14.85 19.59
N GLN A 57 -9.10 -15.53 18.43
CA GLN A 57 -9.54 -16.94 18.38
C GLN A 57 -8.56 -17.86 19.10
N LEU A 58 -7.25 -17.64 18.96
CA LEU A 58 -6.23 -18.39 19.70
C LEU A 58 -6.36 -18.20 21.22
N SER A 59 -6.52 -16.95 21.70
CA SER A 59 -6.71 -16.67 23.12
C SER A 59 -7.99 -17.30 23.68
N GLN A 60 -9.10 -17.24 22.94
CA GLN A 60 -10.38 -17.85 23.34
C GLN A 60 -10.28 -19.38 23.40
N TRP A 61 -9.67 -19.99 22.37
CA TRP A 61 -9.43 -21.43 22.34
C TRP A 61 -8.57 -21.87 23.52
N SER A 62 -7.46 -21.17 23.80
CA SER A 62 -6.55 -21.51 24.89
C SER A 62 -7.25 -21.41 26.25
N SER A 63 -7.97 -20.31 26.50
CA SER A 63 -8.71 -20.09 27.74
C SER A 63 -9.77 -21.18 27.98
N LYS A 64 -10.52 -21.56 26.95
CA LYS A 64 -11.53 -22.62 27.03
C LYS A 64 -10.90 -23.96 27.44
N TRP A 65 -9.83 -24.36 26.78
CA TRP A 65 -9.24 -25.69 26.99
C TRP A 65 -8.39 -25.77 28.26
N LYS A 66 -7.79 -24.68 28.72
CA LYS A 66 -7.17 -24.61 30.05
C LYS A 66 -8.16 -24.96 31.16
N VAL A 67 -9.34 -24.34 31.17
CA VAL A 67 -10.40 -24.63 32.16
C VAL A 67 -10.82 -26.11 32.12
N VAL A 68 -10.94 -26.69 30.92
CA VAL A 68 -11.24 -28.12 30.79
C VAL A 68 -10.09 -28.96 31.35
N MET A 69 -8.84 -28.64 31.02
CA MET A 69 -7.65 -29.37 31.45
C MET A 69 -7.46 -29.33 32.97
N ASP A 70 -7.67 -28.17 33.60
CA ASP A 70 -7.56 -27.99 35.05
C ASP A 70 -8.56 -28.86 35.83
N SER A 71 -9.63 -29.33 35.17
CA SER A 71 -10.62 -30.24 35.74
C SER A 71 -10.30 -31.73 35.56
N ARG A 72 -9.25 -32.09 34.79
CA ARG A 72 -8.88 -33.48 34.48
C ARG A 72 -7.74 -33.96 35.38
N PRO A 73 -7.71 -35.26 35.74
CA PRO A 73 -6.63 -35.84 36.56
C PRO A 73 -5.39 -36.13 35.70
N VAL A 74 -4.91 -35.15 34.94
CA VAL A 74 -3.65 -35.23 34.18
C VAL A 74 -2.54 -34.72 35.07
N TYR A 75 -1.40 -35.39 35.10
CA TYR A 75 -0.31 -35.10 36.03
C TYR A 75 1.05 -35.19 35.32
N GLY A 76 2.11 -34.90 36.08
CA GLY A 76 3.47 -35.18 35.68
C GLY A 76 3.97 -34.42 34.44
N SER A 77 4.85 -35.08 33.69
CA SER A 77 5.44 -34.59 32.45
C SER A 77 4.38 -34.33 31.37
N LEU A 78 3.36 -35.18 31.27
CA LEU A 78 2.28 -35.01 30.30
C LEU A 78 1.45 -33.74 30.55
N MET A 79 1.13 -33.44 31.81
CA MET A 79 0.44 -32.20 32.19
C MET A 79 1.27 -30.97 31.80
N ARG A 80 2.58 -30.98 32.10
CA ARG A 80 3.50 -29.88 31.76
C ARG A 80 3.55 -29.63 30.25
N ALA A 81 3.60 -30.70 29.45
CA ALA A 81 3.60 -30.60 28.01
C ALA A 81 2.31 -29.94 27.47
N TRP A 82 1.16 -30.29 28.04
CA TRP A 82 -0.12 -29.70 27.67
C TRP A 82 -0.21 -28.21 28.08
N GLN A 83 0.27 -27.86 29.28
CA GLN A 83 0.36 -26.47 29.72
C GLN A 83 1.27 -25.64 28.81
N CYS A 84 2.40 -26.19 28.38
CA CYS A 84 3.30 -25.54 27.42
C CYS A 84 2.62 -25.28 26.07
N PHE A 85 1.79 -26.22 25.59
CA PHE A 85 1.00 -26.04 24.36
C PHE A 85 0.01 -24.87 24.43
N PHE A 86 -0.66 -24.69 25.57
CA PHE A 86 -1.53 -23.52 25.76
C PHE A 86 -0.75 -22.21 25.88
N ALA A 87 0.38 -22.23 26.61
CA ALA A 87 1.23 -21.05 26.77
C ALA A 87 1.85 -20.61 25.43
N SER A 88 2.28 -21.54 24.59
CA SER A 88 2.81 -21.23 23.25
C SER A 88 1.74 -20.60 22.35
N THR A 89 0.50 -21.10 22.43
CA THR A 89 -0.65 -20.54 21.71
C THR A 89 -0.99 -19.11 22.17
N GLU A 90 -0.92 -18.82 23.47
CA GLU A 90 -1.15 -17.47 24.00
C GLU A 90 -0.08 -16.47 23.56
N ARG A 91 1.18 -16.90 23.52
CA ARG A 91 2.27 -16.06 23.01
C ARG A 91 2.09 -15.76 21.52
N LEU A 92 1.67 -16.75 20.73
CA LEU A 92 1.33 -16.53 19.31
C LEU A 92 0.13 -15.58 19.16
N ALA A 93 -0.90 -15.72 20.00
CA ALA A 93 -2.04 -14.81 20.01
C ALA A 93 -1.64 -13.35 20.30
N ALA A 94 -0.75 -13.17 21.29
CA ALA A 94 -0.21 -11.85 21.64
C ALA A 94 0.61 -11.25 20.49
N LEU A 95 1.42 -12.05 19.80
CA LEU A 95 2.17 -11.60 18.62
C LEU A 95 1.24 -11.07 17.54
N HIS A 96 0.23 -11.84 17.11
CA HIS A 96 -0.69 -11.39 16.06
C HIS A 96 -1.50 -10.15 16.47
N SER A 97 -1.84 -10.05 17.77
CA SER A 97 -2.46 -8.84 18.31
C SER A 97 -1.52 -7.63 18.24
N SER A 98 -0.22 -7.81 18.51
CA SER A 98 0.81 -6.78 18.37
C SER A 98 0.98 -6.35 16.91
N ILE A 99 1.02 -7.29 15.97
CA ILE A 99 1.09 -6.98 14.53
C ILE A 99 -0.10 -6.13 14.11
N ALA A 100 -1.31 -6.54 14.50
CA ALA A 100 -2.52 -5.76 14.24
C ALA A 100 -2.41 -4.33 14.81
N GLN A 101 -1.88 -4.18 16.02
CA GLN A 101 -1.68 -2.88 16.65
C GLN A 101 -0.68 -2.02 15.87
N SER A 102 0.47 -2.56 15.47
CA SER A 102 1.47 -1.81 14.70
C SER A 102 0.93 -1.34 13.34
N LEU A 103 0.15 -2.17 12.64
CA LEU A 103 -0.50 -1.76 11.39
C LEU A 103 -1.47 -0.58 11.58
N VAL A 104 -2.22 -0.55 12.69
CA VAL A 104 -3.21 0.50 12.95
C VAL A 104 -2.56 1.75 13.54
N ALA A 105 -1.87 1.60 14.65
CA ALA A 105 -1.42 2.70 15.50
C ALA A 105 -0.11 3.33 15.00
N GLU A 106 0.75 2.57 14.33
CA GLU A 106 2.00 3.10 13.77
C GLU A 106 1.80 3.48 12.31
N GLU A 107 1.55 2.49 11.44
CA GLU A 107 1.51 2.75 9.99
C GLU A 107 0.25 3.52 9.56
N GLY A 108 -0.91 3.20 10.14
CA GLY A 108 -2.16 3.93 9.87
C GLY A 108 -2.06 5.42 10.23
N GLU A 109 -1.59 5.75 11.45
CA GLU A 109 -1.42 7.14 11.86
C GLU A 109 -0.26 7.84 11.12
N ARG A 110 0.80 7.12 10.74
CA ARG A 110 1.88 7.66 9.91
C ARG A 110 1.37 8.12 8.54
N VAL A 111 0.58 7.31 7.84
CA VAL A 111 -0.01 7.70 6.55
C VAL A 111 -0.96 8.88 6.69
N LYS A 112 -1.83 8.86 7.72
CA LYS A 112 -2.78 9.93 7.99
C LYS A 112 -2.10 11.27 8.32
N THR A 113 -1.03 11.24 9.11
CA THR A 113 -0.22 12.42 9.44
C THR A 113 0.44 12.98 8.18
N TRP A 114 1.11 12.11 7.41
CA TRP A 114 1.73 12.51 6.15
C TRP A 114 0.72 13.08 5.14
N GLN A 115 -0.48 12.49 5.03
CA GLN A 115 -1.54 13.02 4.17
C GLN A 115 -1.99 14.42 4.58
N LYS A 116 -2.16 14.67 5.89
CA LYS A 116 -2.58 15.98 6.41
C LYS A 116 -1.56 17.07 6.07
N GLU A 117 -0.28 16.75 6.14
CA GLU A 117 0.82 17.66 5.84
C GLU A 117 1.02 17.86 4.33
N THR A 118 0.92 16.77 3.55
CA THR A 118 1.19 16.79 2.10
C THR A 118 0.03 17.37 1.29
N PHE A 119 -1.21 17.20 1.75
CA PHE A 119 -2.41 17.63 1.02
C PHE A 119 -3.20 18.72 1.76
N PRO A 120 -2.63 19.93 1.97
CA PRO A 120 -3.34 21.02 2.60
C PRO A 120 -4.50 21.48 1.71
N LYS A 121 -5.69 21.65 2.30
CA LYS A 121 -6.88 22.13 1.60
C LYS A 121 -6.93 23.66 1.60
N LYS A 122 -7.33 24.26 0.48
CA LYS A 122 -7.76 25.67 0.43
C LYS A 122 -9.26 25.75 0.68
N LEU A 123 -9.70 26.80 1.37
CA LEU A 123 -11.12 27.07 1.58
C LEU A 123 -11.84 27.15 0.22
N CYS A 124 -12.81 26.25 -0.01
CA CYS A 124 -13.61 26.12 -1.23
C CYS A 124 -12.90 25.72 -2.54
N CYS A 125 -11.58 25.48 -2.55
CA CYS A 125 -10.80 25.26 -3.78
C CYS A 125 -10.12 23.89 -3.89
N GLY A 126 -10.52 22.92 -3.06
CA GLY A 126 -9.89 21.60 -3.01
C GLY A 126 -8.47 21.64 -2.43
N PHE A 127 -7.58 20.78 -2.92
CA PHE A 127 -6.18 20.78 -2.48
C PHE A 127 -5.41 21.98 -3.02
N LYS A 128 -4.55 22.55 -2.17
CA LYS A 128 -3.69 23.70 -2.50
C LYS A 128 -2.88 23.43 -3.76
N GLU A 129 -2.23 22.26 -3.84
CA GLU A 129 -1.40 21.86 -4.98
C GLU A 129 -2.22 21.76 -6.28
N SER A 130 -3.37 21.08 -6.27
CA SER A 130 -4.29 21.01 -7.43
C SER A 130 -4.67 22.41 -7.92
N TYR A 131 -5.02 23.30 -7.00
CA TYR A 131 -5.37 24.68 -7.32
C TYR A 131 -4.18 25.46 -7.90
N ASP A 132 -3.03 25.43 -7.23
CA ASP A 132 -1.84 26.20 -7.61
C ASP A 132 -1.31 25.74 -8.99
N ASN A 133 -1.29 24.43 -9.25
CA ASN A 133 -0.94 23.86 -10.56
C ASN A 133 -1.96 24.26 -11.63
N LYS A 134 -3.26 24.16 -11.35
CA LYS A 134 -4.32 24.55 -12.31
C LYS A 134 -4.20 26.01 -12.72
N THR A 135 -4.02 26.91 -11.75
CA THR A 135 -3.85 28.34 -11.99
C THR A 135 -2.58 28.62 -12.80
N SER A 136 -1.47 27.96 -12.45
CA SER A 136 -0.18 28.17 -13.11
C SER A 136 -0.19 27.67 -14.55
N PHE A 137 -0.68 26.45 -14.80
CA PHE A 137 -0.83 25.91 -16.16
C PHE A 137 -1.78 26.76 -17.00
N SER A 138 -2.93 27.15 -16.44
CA SER A 138 -3.88 28.00 -17.14
C SER A 138 -3.25 29.35 -17.52
N ARG A 139 -2.39 29.92 -16.67
CA ARG A 139 -1.70 31.18 -16.95
C ARG A 139 -0.66 31.02 -18.06
N ALA A 140 0.19 30.00 -17.97
CA ALA A 140 1.23 29.70 -18.96
C ALA A 140 0.64 29.34 -20.34
N GLN A 141 -0.46 28.60 -20.38
CA GLN A 141 -1.08 28.14 -21.62
C GLN A 141 -2.00 29.19 -22.28
N LYS A 142 -2.41 30.25 -21.57
CA LYS A 142 -3.36 31.24 -22.11
C LYS A 142 -2.84 31.97 -23.37
N PRO A 143 -1.59 32.47 -23.43
CA PRO A 143 -1.07 33.13 -24.63
C PRO A 143 -0.94 32.16 -25.81
N TRP A 144 -0.48 30.94 -25.54
CA TRP A 144 -0.39 29.86 -26.53
C TRP A 144 -1.76 29.55 -27.15
N THR A 145 -2.78 29.35 -26.31
CA THR A 145 -4.16 29.09 -26.75
C THR A 145 -4.68 30.22 -27.64
N LYS A 146 -4.41 31.49 -27.27
CA LYS A 146 -4.82 32.65 -28.09
C LYS A 146 -4.15 32.64 -29.46
N LYS A 147 -2.85 32.33 -29.52
CA LYS A 147 -2.08 32.25 -30.77
C LYS A 147 -2.55 31.08 -31.64
N LEU A 148 -2.78 29.89 -31.07
CA LEU A 148 -3.35 28.75 -31.79
C LEU A 148 -4.73 29.04 -32.37
N ASN A 149 -5.62 29.67 -31.61
CA ASN A 149 -6.95 30.04 -32.12
C ASN A 149 -6.86 31.04 -33.28
N LYS A 150 -5.90 31.98 -33.22
CA LYS A 150 -5.62 32.90 -34.34
C LYS A 150 -5.11 32.14 -35.56
N LEU A 151 -4.14 31.24 -35.37
CA LEU A 151 -3.58 30.39 -36.43
C LEU A 151 -4.67 29.58 -37.13
N GLU A 152 -5.54 28.90 -36.38
CA GLU A 152 -6.65 28.14 -36.93
C GLU A 152 -7.62 29.00 -37.74
N LYS A 153 -7.96 30.20 -37.25
CA LYS A 153 -8.83 31.14 -37.97
C LYS A 153 -8.24 31.56 -39.31
N VAL A 154 -6.95 31.91 -39.35
CA VAL A 154 -6.31 32.34 -40.61
C VAL A 154 -6.02 31.17 -41.55
N ARG A 155 -5.73 29.97 -41.01
CA ARG A 155 -5.62 28.72 -41.77
C ARG A 155 -6.92 28.40 -42.51
N LEU A 156 -8.05 28.45 -41.82
CA LEU A 156 -9.38 28.26 -42.42
C LEU A 156 -9.67 29.31 -43.50
N ALA A 157 -9.29 30.57 -43.29
CA ALA A 157 -9.46 31.63 -44.28
C ALA A 157 -8.61 31.38 -45.54
N PHE A 158 -7.36 30.94 -45.37
CA PHE A 158 -6.49 30.54 -46.48
C PHE A 158 -7.06 29.35 -47.25
N HIS A 159 -7.48 28.28 -46.58
CA HIS A 159 -8.12 27.12 -47.23
C HIS A 159 -9.37 27.53 -48.02
N LYS A 160 -10.21 28.41 -47.46
CA LYS A 160 -11.40 28.94 -48.15
C LYS A 160 -11.05 29.77 -49.38
N ALA A 161 -9.95 30.53 -49.35
CA ALA A 161 -9.46 31.28 -50.51
C ALA A 161 -8.99 30.31 -51.62
N CYS A 162 -8.22 29.28 -51.26
CA CYS A 162 -7.80 28.23 -52.20
C CYS A 162 -9.00 27.50 -52.83
N GLN A 163 -10.00 27.12 -52.02
CA GLN A 163 -11.21 26.46 -52.52
C GLN A 163 -12.00 27.33 -53.49
N LYS A 164 -12.11 28.64 -53.21
CA LYS A 164 -12.81 29.59 -54.09
C LYS A 164 -12.10 29.77 -55.43
N GLU A 165 -10.78 29.91 -55.41
CA GLU A 165 -9.97 30.02 -56.63
C GLU A 165 -10.09 28.74 -57.46
N GLN A 166 -9.94 27.57 -56.83
CA GLN A 166 -10.09 26.28 -57.50
C GLN A 166 -11.48 26.11 -58.14
N ALA A 167 -12.54 26.40 -57.39
CA ALA A 167 -13.91 26.31 -57.90
C ALA A 167 -14.19 27.30 -59.04
N ALA A 168 -13.53 28.46 -59.06
CA ALA A 168 -13.64 29.42 -60.16
C ALA A 168 -12.93 28.90 -61.42
N LEU A 169 -11.72 28.35 -61.28
CA LEU A 169 -10.96 27.74 -62.38
C LEU A 169 -11.69 26.53 -62.99
N GLU A 170 -12.33 25.70 -62.17
CA GLU A 170 -13.12 24.56 -62.64
C GLU A 170 -14.37 25.00 -63.42
N LYS A 171 -15.07 26.05 -62.95
CA LYS A 171 -16.22 26.62 -63.66
C LYS A 171 -15.83 27.23 -65.01
N GLU A 172 -14.66 27.85 -65.10
CA GLU A 172 -14.13 28.37 -66.36
C GLU A 172 -13.86 27.24 -67.36
N LYS A 173 -13.19 26.16 -66.93
CA LYS A 173 -12.93 24.98 -67.77
C LYS A 173 -14.21 24.33 -68.31
N GLN A 174 -15.30 24.39 -67.55
CA GLN A 174 -16.60 23.84 -67.94
C GLN A 174 -17.40 24.75 -68.88
N ALA A 175 -17.03 26.04 -69.01
CA ALA A 175 -17.78 27.04 -69.79
C ALA A 175 -17.49 27.03 -71.30
N ASN A 176 -16.71 26.07 -71.81
CA ASN A 176 -16.47 25.81 -73.24
C ASN A 176 -16.13 27.09 -74.05
N ASP A 177 -15.02 27.75 -73.71
CA ASP A 177 -14.45 28.94 -74.38
C ASP A 177 -15.32 30.22 -74.41
N ASN A 178 -16.42 30.26 -73.66
CA ASN A 178 -17.11 31.53 -73.41
C ASN A 178 -16.55 32.14 -72.11
N PRO A 179 -15.95 33.35 -72.11
CA PRO A 179 -15.22 33.88 -70.95
C PRO A 179 -16.19 34.25 -69.81
N ALA A 180 -16.52 33.28 -68.96
CA ALA A 180 -17.40 33.46 -67.81
C ALA A 180 -16.72 34.25 -66.66
N LEU A 181 -15.38 34.31 -66.66
CA LEU A 181 -14.56 34.99 -65.66
C LEU A 181 -13.64 36.00 -66.33
N SER A 182 -13.91 37.29 -66.12
CA SER A 182 -13.00 38.39 -66.50
C SER A 182 -11.62 38.20 -65.86
N GLU A 183 -10.56 38.53 -66.60
CA GLU A 183 -9.17 38.55 -66.09
C GLU A 183 -9.03 39.37 -64.79
N GLU A 184 -9.81 40.43 -64.65
CA GLU A 184 -9.86 41.24 -63.42
C GLU A 184 -10.35 40.43 -62.20
N LYS A 185 -11.30 39.51 -62.41
CA LYS A 185 -11.79 38.62 -61.33
C LYS A 185 -10.73 37.57 -60.95
N LYS A 186 -9.97 37.05 -61.91
CA LYS A 186 -8.88 36.10 -61.66
C LYS A 186 -7.76 36.75 -60.83
N LEU A 187 -7.33 37.95 -61.24
CA LEU A 187 -6.32 38.72 -60.53
C LEU A 187 -6.75 38.99 -59.07
N LYS A 188 -8.00 39.44 -58.86
CA LYS A 188 -8.55 39.68 -57.52
C LYS A 188 -8.57 38.42 -56.64
N MET A 189 -8.86 37.24 -57.20
CA MET A 189 -8.87 35.98 -56.46
C MET A 189 -7.44 35.53 -56.08
N ALA A 190 -6.49 35.65 -57.00
CA ALA A 190 -5.09 35.35 -56.76
C ALA A 190 -4.49 36.28 -55.68
N GLU A 191 -4.76 37.58 -55.76
CA GLU A 191 -4.36 38.55 -54.72
C GLU A 191 -4.99 38.23 -53.36
N ALA A 192 -6.27 37.86 -53.31
CA ALA A 192 -6.94 37.51 -52.07
C ALA A 192 -6.34 36.24 -51.43
N LYS A 193 -5.98 35.24 -52.24
CA LYS A 193 -5.28 34.03 -51.78
C LYS A 193 -3.88 34.36 -51.26
N GLN A 194 -3.12 35.17 -51.99
CA GLN A 194 -1.77 35.59 -51.57
C GLN A 194 -1.80 36.34 -50.24
N ARG A 195 -2.73 37.30 -50.08
CA ARG A 195 -2.94 38.00 -48.80
C ARG A 195 -3.36 37.07 -47.67
N ALA A 196 -4.15 36.03 -47.96
CA ALA A 196 -4.54 35.02 -46.97
C ALA A 196 -3.35 34.13 -46.58
N ARG A 197 -2.47 33.79 -47.54
CA ARG A 197 -1.24 33.04 -47.32
C ARG A 197 -0.26 33.80 -46.42
N GLU A 198 0.03 35.06 -46.72
CA GLU A 198 0.92 35.90 -45.91
C GLU A 198 0.43 36.04 -44.46
N ARG A 199 -0.90 36.18 -44.26
CA ARG A 199 -1.50 36.21 -42.92
C ARG A 199 -1.36 34.87 -42.19
N TYR A 200 -1.47 33.75 -42.92
CA TYR A 200 -1.28 32.42 -42.36
C TYR A 200 0.18 32.18 -41.97
N GLU A 201 1.12 32.47 -42.86
CA GLU A 201 2.57 32.36 -42.62
C GLU A 201 3.01 33.23 -41.43
N LYS A 202 2.53 34.48 -41.35
CA LYS A 202 2.80 35.35 -40.18
C LYS A 202 2.25 34.78 -38.87
N ALA A 203 1.04 34.24 -38.87
CA ALA A 203 0.48 33.63 -37.66
C ALA A 203 1.24 32.35 -37.27
N LEU A 204 1.73 31.60 -38.26
CA LEU A 204 2.56 30.42 -38.04
C LEU A 204 3.89 30.80 -37.40
N GLU A 205 4.57 31.83 -37.92
CA GLU A 205 5.80 32.37 -37.33
C GLU A 205 5.59 32.88 -35.89
N GLU A 206 4.48 33.58 -35.63
CA GLU A 206 4.12 34.03 -34.27
C GLU A 206 3.88 32.88 -33.28
N VAL A 207 3.43 31.71 -33.76
CA VAL A 207 3.26 30.49 -32.96
C VAL A 207 4.62 29.83 -32.76
N THR A 208 5.35 29.57 -33.85
CA THR A 208 6.66 28.90 -33.84
C THR A 208 7.68 29.62 -32.96
N SER A 209 7.74 30.95 -33.05
CA SER A 209 8.62 31.77 -32.20
C SER A 209 8.25 31.76 -30.71
N TYR A 210 6.98 31.50 -30.38
CA TYR A 210 6.51 31.44 -29.00
C TYR A 210 6.58 30.02 -28.41
N THR A 211 6.68 28.98 -29.25
CA THR A 211 6.74 27.58 -28.83
C THR A 211 7.79 27.30 -27.74
N PRO A 212 9.07 27.76 -27.85
CA PRO A 212 10.08 27.44 -26.83
C PRO A 212 9.70 27.96 -25.44
N ARG A 213 9.21 29.20 -25.37
CA ARG A 213 8.76 29.80 -24.11
C ARG A 213 7.53 29.10 -23.53
N TYR A 214 6.58 28.72 -24.38
CA TYR A 214 5.42 27.93 -23.94
C TYR A 214 5.85 26.58 -23.37
N MET A 215 6.77 25.89 -24.03
CA MET A 215 7.30 24.60 -23.57
C MET A 215 8.00 24.74 -22.22
N GLU A 216 8.93 25.69 -22.10
CA GLU A 216 9.68 25.96 -20.88
C GLU A 216 8.75 26.27 -19.68
N GLU A 217 7.79 27.19 -19.85
CA GLU A 217 6.87 27.56 -18.76
C GLU A 217 5.98 26.38 -18.33
N MET A 218 5.52 25.56 -19.28
CA MET A 218 4.70 24.38 -18.99
C MET A 218 5.52 23.25 -18.33
N GLU A 219 6.75 23.01 -18.79
CA GLU A 219 7.67 22.01 -18.24
C GLU A 219 8.04 22.36 -16.80
N ALA A 220 8.36 23.62 -16.51
CA ALA A 220 8.70 24.04 -15.15
C ALA A 220 7.59 23.70 -14.13
N ILE A 221 6.32 23.93 -14.50
CA ILE A 221 5.16 23.58 -13.65
C ILE A 221 4.99 22.06 -13.58
N PHE A 222 5.19 21.36 -14.70
CA PHE A 222 5.11 19.90 -14.74
C PHE A 222 6.15 19.24 -13.84
N GLU A 223 7.40 19.67 -13.90
CA GLU A 223 8.50 19.16 -13.07
C GLU A 223 8.25 19.41 -11.58
N GLN A 224 7.67 20.55 -11.21
CA GLN A 224 7.23 20.77 -9.83
C GLN A 224 6.21 19.72 -9.38
N SER A 225 5.22 19.41 -10.23
CA SER A 225 4.24 18.36 -9.93
C SER A 225 4.86 16.94 -9.88
N GLN A 226 5.93 16.71 -10.64
CA GLN A 226 6.66 15.45 -10.65
C GLN A 226 7.43 15.25 -9.35
N GLU A 227 8.03 16.31 -8.82
CA GLU A 227 8.74 16.27 -7.55
C GLU A 227 7.82 15.94 -6.37
N GLU A 228 6.60 16.50 -6.33
CA GLU A 228 5.60 16.14 -5.31
C GLU A 228 5.17 14.67 -5.42
N GLU A 229 4.95 14.18 -6.64
CA GLU A 229 4.62 12.76 -6.86
C GLU A 229 5.78 11.83 -6.49
N ARG A 230 7.03 12.24 -6.72
CA ARG A 230 8.22 11.51 -6.29
C ARG A 230 8.27 11.35 -4.77
N LYS A 231 7.96 12.41 -4.01
CA LYS A 231 7.88 12.36 -2.54
C LYS A 231 6.83 11.35 -2.07
N ARG A 232 5.64 11.35 -2.69
CA ARG A 232 4.57 10.38 -2.39
C ARG A 232 5.01 8.95 -2.66
N ILE A 233 5.58 8.67 -3.84
CA ILE A 233 6.03 7.31 -4.21
C ILE A 233 7.08 6.82 -3.21
N SER A 234 8.05 7.68 -2.85
CA SER A 234 9.09 7.36 -1.87
C SER A 234 8.49 7.07 -0.49
N PHE A 235 7.55 7.90 -0.04
CA PHE A 235 6.85 7.70 1.23
C PHE A 235 6.09 6.37 1.27
N LEU A 236 5.27 6.10 0.25
CA LEU A 236 4.50 4.85 0.19
C LEU A 236 5.40 3.62 0.13
N LYS A 237 6.53 3.69 -0.60
CA LYS A 237 7.54 2.63 -0.57
C LYS A 237 8.02 2.34 0.85
N GLN A 238 8.31 3.38 1.64
CA GLN A 238 8.76 3.21 3.03
C GLN A 238 7.66 2.63 3.92
N VAL A 239 6.40 3.03 3.73
CA VAL A 239 5.25 2.45 4.45
C VAL A 239 5.10 0.97 4.11
N PHE A 240 5.14 0.60 2.82
CA PHE A 240 5.04 -0.80 2.40
C PHE A 240 6.17 -1.68 2.96
N LEU A 241 7.40 -1.17 2.97
CA LEU A 241 8.55 -1.87 3.57
C LEU A 241 8.40 -2.03 5.09
N SER A 242 7.88 -1.01 5.78
CA SER A 242 7.63 -1.08 7.22
C SER A 242 6.53 -2.09 7.56
N ILE A 243 5.44 -2.08 6.80
CA ILE A 243 4.35 -3.07 6.92
C ILE A 243 4.86 -4.48 6.68
N HIS A 244 5.67 -4.69 5.63
CA HIS A 244 6.30 -5.99 5.40
C HIS A 244 7.11 -6.45 6.62
N ARG A 245 7.91 -5.57 7.21
CA ARG A 245 8.70 -5.89 8.41
C ARG A 245 7.82 -6.26 9.61
N HIS A 246 6.68 -5.59 9.80
CA HIS A 246 5.72 -5.93 10.86
C HIS A 246 5.04 -7.27 10.63
N LEU A 247 4.81 -7.65 9.37
CA LEU A 247 4.16 -8.90 8.99
C LEU A 247 5.10 -10.12 8.95
N ASP A 248 6.41 -9.90 8.76
CA ASP A 248 7.39 -10.99 8.68
C ASP A 248 7.71 -11.56 10.07
N ILE A 249 7.02 -12.65 10.41
CA ILE A 249 7.26 -13.39 11.65
C ILE A 249 8.37 -14.45 11.54
N THR A 250 8.87 -14.73 10.33
CA THR A 250 9.78 -15.88 10.09
C THR A 250 11.14 -15.68 10.75
N ASN A 251 11.56 -14.42 10.86
CA ASN A 251 12.82 -14.02 11.50
C ASN A 251 12.63 -13.56 12.96
N ASN A 252 11.43 -13.70 13.52
CA ASN A 252 11.17 -13.27 14.89
C ASN A 252 11.71 -14.30 15.90
N GLU A 253 12.75 -13.93 16.64
CA GLU A 253 13.40 -14.80 17.63
C GLU A 253 12.46 -15.25 18.76
N SER A 254 11.49 -14.42 19.13
CA SER A 254 10.47 -14.81 20.12
C SER A 254 9.59 -15.94 19.59
N VAL A 255 9.22 -15.89 18.30
CA VAL A 255 8.45 -16.96 17.65
C VAL A 255 9.25 -18.25 17.58
N LYS A 256 10.50 -18.18 17.14
CA LYS A 256 11.39 -19.35 17.11
C LYS A 256 11.52 -19.98 18.49
N ALA A 257 11.74 -19.16 19.53
CA ALA A 257 11.83 -19.63 20.91
C ALA A 257 10.54 -20.32 21.38
N VAL A 258 9.36 -19.80 21.04
CA VAL A 258 8.07 -20.42 21.38
C VAL A 258 7.95 -21.82 20.79
N TYR A 259 8.30 -22.00 19.51
CA TYR A 259 8.25 -23.32 18.87
C TYR A 259 9.30 -24.28 19.41
N SER A 260 10.52 -23.79 19.68
CA SER A 260 11.58 -24.60 20.27
C SER A 260 11.23 -25.06 21.69
N GLU A 261 10.71 -24.17 22.55
CA GLU A 261 10.29 -24.51 23.91
C GLU A 261 9.18 -25.56 23.93
N LEU A 262 8.18 -25.40 23.05
CA LEU A 262 7.12 -26.39 22.90
C LEU A 262 7.68 -27.75 22.49
N HIS A 263 8.53 -27.77 21.46
CA HIS A 263 9.13 -29.02 20.99
C HIS A 263 9.94 -29.71 22.08
N GLN A 264 10.80 -28.99 22.79
CA GLN A 264 11.60 -29.57 23.88
C GLN A 264 10.73 -30.07 25.02
N THR A 265 9.68 -29.34 25.38
CA THR A 265 8.76 -29.80 26.44
C THR A 265 8.03 -31.08 26.04
N LEU A 266 7.59 -31.19 24.79
CA LEU A 266 6.99 -32.42 24.27
C LEU A 266 7.98 -33.59 24.25
N MET A 267 9.24 -33.36 23.87
CA MET A 267 10.29 -34.39 23.91
C MET A 267 10.68 -34.81 25.33
N SER A 268 10.40 -33.97 26.33
CA SER A 268 10.67 -34.25 27.75
C SER A 268 9.55 -35.03 28.46
N ILE A 269 8.54 -35.50 27.74
CA ILE A 269 7.51 -36.40 28.31
C ILE A 269 8.21 -37.72 28.69
N ASP A 270 8.09 -38.08 29.97
CA ASP A 270 8.72 -39.27 30.55
C ASP A 270 7.65 -40.14 31.23
N GLU A 271 7.35 -41.26 30.58
CA GLU A 271 6.37 -42.23 31.01
C GLU A 271 6.78 -42.91 32.33
N GLN A 272 8.07 -43.16 32.54
CA GLN A 272 8.56 -43.87 33.72
C GLN A 272 8.50 -42.99 34.96
N ASP A 273 8.91 -41.73 34.83
CA ASP A 273 8.81 -40.75 35.92
C ASP A 273 7.35 -40.52 36.33
N ASP A 274 6.44 -40.41 35.35
CA ASP A 274 5.02 -40.21 35.62
C ASP A 274 4.39 -41.44 36.29
N LEU A 275 4.68 -42.66 35.83
CA LEU A 275 4.20 -43.90 36.46
C LEU A 275 4.77 -44.09 37.86
N LYS A 276 6.04 -43.73 38.07
CA LYS A 276 6.69 -43.80 39.39
C LYS A 276 6.04 -42.81 40.36
N TRP A 277 5.77 -41.59 39.93
CA TRP A 277 5.03 -40.60 40.72
C TRP A 277 3.66 -41.16 41.12
N TRP A 278 2.87 -41.66 40.17
CA TRP A 278 1.54 -42.22 40.46
C TRP A 278 1.60 -43.38 41.45
N ARG A 279 2.52 -44.33 41.27
CA ARG A 279 2.70 -45.47 42.20
C ARG A 279 2.99 -45.00 43.62
N SER A 280 3.74 -43.91 43.77
CA SER A 280 4.20 -43.38 45.07
C SER A 280 3.12 -42.55 45.76
N ASN A 281 2.30 -41.83 44.99
CA ASN A 281 1.32 -40.87 45.49
C ASN A 281 -0.11 -41.41 45.57
N GLU A 282 -0.48 -42.33 44.69
CA GLU A 282 -1.86 -42.83 44.51
C GLU A 282 -1.92 -44.37 44.47
N GLY A 283 -0.82 -45.04 44.81
CA GLY A 283 -0.66 -46.48 44.60
C GLY A 283 0.06 -47.21 45.73
N PRO A 284 0.55 -48.44 45.47
CA PRO A 284 1.17 -49.30 46.48
C PRO A 284 2.43 -48.73 47.15
N GLY A 285 2.99 -47.62 46.65
CA GLY A 285 4.11 -46.92 47.26
C GLY A 285 3.71 -45.97 48.40
N MET A 286 2.41 -45.72 48.59
CA MET A 286 1.93 -44.85 49.69
C MET A 286 2.21 -45.48 51.06
N PRO A 287 2.65 -44.69 52.05
CA PRO A 287 2.84 -45.18 53.40
C PRO A 287 1.50 -45.65 53.98
N THR A 288 1.50 -46.82 54.61
CA THR A 288 0.33 -47.37 55.29
C THR A 288 0.72 -47.87 56.67
N ASP A 289 -0.02 -47.43 57.68
CA ASP A 289 0.06 -47.97 59.03
C ASP A 289 -0.75 -49.27 59.10
N TRP A 290 -0.07 -50.39 58.81
CA TRP A 290 -0.70 -51.70 58.92
C TRP A 290 -1.19 -51.97 60.35
N PRO A 291 -2.36 -52.61 60.53
CA PRO A 291 -2.92 -52.89 61.85
C PRO A 291 -1.93 -53.64 62.76
N LYS A 292 -1.74 -53.11 63.97
CA LYS A 292 -0.92 -53.72 65.05
C LYS A 292 -1.75 -53.80 66.32
N ILE A 293 -1.39 -54.71 67.22
CA ILE A 293 -2.03 -54.84 68.54
C ILE A 293 -1.94 -53.49 69.27
N GLN A 294 -3.10 -52.94 69.65
CA GLN A 294 -3.17 -51.71 70.42
C GLN A 294 -3.10 -52.05 71.90
N VAL A 295 -1.93 -51.84 72.49
CA VAL A 295 -1.74 -52.03 73.94
C VAL A 295 -2.12 -50.73 74.67
N PRO A 296 -2.90 -50.79 75.77
CA PRO A 296 -3.18 -49.64 76.62
C PRO A 296 -1.89 -48.91 77.02
N ALA A 297 -1.96 -47.58 77.12
CA ALA A 297 -0.78 -46.73 77.32
C ALA A 297 0.06 -47.09 78.57
N ASP A 298 -0.55 -47.73 79.56
CA ASP A 298 0.09 -48.06 80.84
C ASP A 298 1.07 -49.24 80.78
N GLU A 299 0.93 -50.16 79.81
CA GLU A 299 1.88 -51.29 79.66
C GLU A 299 3.16 -50.92 78.89
N ARG A 300 3.21 -49.76 78.20
CA ARG A 300 4.39 -49.32 77.43
C ARG A 300 5.59 -48.89 78.31
N ARG A 301 5.39 -48.70 79.61
CA ARG A 301 6.45 -48.30 80.55
C ARG A 301 7.34 -49.45 81.03
N GLY A 302 6.93 -50.71 80.87
CA GLY A 302 7.66 -51.87 81.40
C GLY A 302 8.82 -52.40 80.53
N VAL A 303 8.89 -52.05 79.24
CA VAL A 303 9.72 -52.81 78.25
C VAL A 303 10.96 -52.04 77.76
N ARG A 304 11.29 -50.86 78.30
CA ARG A 304 12.51 -50.12 77.89
C ARG A 304 13.81 -50.57 78.58
N SER A 305 13.78 -51.55 79.49
CA SER A 305 14.96 -51.93 80.28
C SER A 305 15.70 -53.21 79.85
N ALA A 306 15.29 -53.92 78.81
CA ALA A 306 15.99 -55.12 78.36
C ALA A 306 16.27 -55.08 76.86
N TYR A 307 17.50 -55.43 76.47
CA TYR A 307 18.06 -55.51 75.12
C TYR A 307 18.70 -54.23 74.53
N LYS A 308 19.86 -53.88 75.09
CA LYS A 308 21.03 -53.44 74.30
C LYS A 308 21.66 -54.68 73.63
N VAL A 309 21.74 -54.75 72.30
CA VAL A 309 22.77 -55.52 71.57
C VAL A 309 23.13 -54.84 70.24
N GLY A 310 24.42 -54.48 70.14
CA GLY A 310 25.37 -54.32 69.01
C GLY A 310 24.97 -53.98 67.55
N PRO A 311 25.85 -53.26 66.81
CA PRO A 311 25.66 -52.93 65.39
C PRO A 311 26.20 -54.01 64.44
N VAL A 312 25.52 -54.22 63.32
CA VAL A 312 25.96 -54.96 62.11
C VAL A 312 25.12 -54.35 60.96
N GLY A 313 25.56 -53.98 59.77
CA GLY A 313 26.79 -54.12 58.99
C GLY A 313 26.32 -53.93 57.53
N GLU A 314 27.08 -53.18 56.73
CA GLU A 314 26.83 -52.95 55.30
C GLU A 314 26.70 -54.25 54.50
N VAL A 315 25.71 -54.33 53.60
CA VAL A 315 25.84 -54.67 52.16
C VAL A 315 24.71 -53.98 51.41
#